data_AF-A0A096M026-F1
#
_entry.id   AF-A0A096M026-F1
#
_cell.length_a   1.000
_cell.length_b   1.000
_cell.length_c   1.000
_cell.angle_alpha   90.00
_cell.angle_beta   90.00
_cell.angle_gamma   90.00
#
_symmetry.space_group_name_H-M   'P 1'
#
loop_
_entity.id
_entity.type
_entity.pdbx_description
1 polymer ?
#
loop_
_entity_poly.entity_id
_entity_poly.type
_entity_poly.pdbx_seq_one_letter_code
_entity_poly.pdbx_strand_id
1 'polypeptide(L)'
;STCPARLIISNFSQAKQKSSLMAANQETLRDQSRLAPEIITATQYRKCDEFQTGILIYEMLHRPNPFEETPDLKEREYTWADLPPLPVRSLYSQGLQQLARLLLTVNPSERIQMSEARACLQCLLWGPREDLFQALGCGSGAGPVSGATASQREATLQNWLDLKRTLMMIKFAERSLDTACSVSLEDWLCCQYLAFATTDSLGRVVHILQQP
;
A
#
# COMPACT_ATOMS: atom_id res chain seq x y z
N SER A 1 9.23 21.51 -14.66
CA SER A 1 8.54 20.71 -13.64
C SER A 1 7.66 19.69 -14.31
N THR A 2 7.95 18.40 -14.14
CA THR A 2 7.07 17.31 -14.56
C THR A 2 5.81 17.36 -13.70
N CYS A 3 4.68 17.72 -14.31
CA CYS A 3 3.39 17.64 -13.65
C CYS A 3 3.11 16.15 -13.35
N PRO A 4 2.72 15.76 -12.12
CA PRO A 4 2.39 14.37 -11.82
C PRO A 4 1.30 13.90 -12.78
N ALA A 5 1.59 12.86 -13.55
CA ALA A 5 0.67 12.34 -14.54
C ALA A 5 -0.57 11.75 -13.86
N ARG A 6 -1.76 12.09 -14.37
CA ARG A 6 -3.01 11.51 -13.91
C ARG A 6 -3.14 10.08 -14.43
N LEU A 7 -3.02 9.09 -13.55
CA LEU A 7 -3.26 7.68 -13.88
C LEU A 7 -4.76 7.43 -14.13
N ILE A 8 -5.08 6.78 -15.25
CA ILE A 8 -6.45 6.38 -15.63
C ILE A 8 -6.43 4.87 -15.91
N ILE A 9 -7.25 4.12 -15.18
CA ILE A 9 -7.47 2.69 -15.45
C ILE A 9 -8.36 2.57 -16.69
N SER A 10 -7.95 1.76 -17.65
CA SER A 10 -8.66 1.53 -18.91
C SER A 10 -8.72 0.03 -19.22
N ASN A 11 -9.27 -0.33 -20.39
CA ASN A 11 -9.43 -1.71 -20.83
C ASN A 11 -10.23 -2.60 -19.84
N PHE A 12 -11.54 -2.33 -19.74
CA PHE A 12 -12.48 -3.11 -18.91
C PHE A 12 -13.04 -4.35 -19.63
N SER A 13 -12.39 -4.85 -20.69
CA SER A 13 -12.88 -5.97 -21.51
C SER A 13 -13.05 -7.28 -20.72
N GLN A 14 -12.27 -7.47 -19.66
CA GLN A 14 -12.32 -8.64 -18.77
C GLN A 14 -12.95 -8.35 -17.40
N ALA A 15 -13.52 -7.15 -17.20
CA ALA A 15 -14.11 -6.77 -15.93
C ALA A 15 -15.29 -7.69 -15.55
N LYS A 16 -15.36 -8.09 -14.28
CA LYS A 16 -16.43 -8.94 -13.75
C LYS A 16 -17.33 -8.13 -12.82
N GLN A 17 -18.64 -8.17 -13.05
CA GLN A 17 -19.62 -7.57 -12.15
C GLN A 17 -20.17 -8.63 -11.20
N LYS A 18 -20.25 -8.31 -9.90
CA LYS A 18 -20.62 -9.28 -8.86
C LYS A 18 -22.01 -9.92 -9.06
N SER A 19 -22.93 -9.21 -9.72
CA SER A 19 -24.27 -9.70 -10.06
C SER A 19 -24.30 -10.82 -11.10
N SER A 20 -23.25 -10.97 -11.92
CA SER A 20 -23.15 -11.97 -13.00
C SER A 20 -22.19 -13.12 -12.72
N LEU A 21 -21.57 -13.16 -11.52
CA LEU A 21 -20.62 -14.22 -11.11
C LEU A 21 -21.25 -15.61 -10.97
N MET A 22 -22.58 -15.73 -11.00
CA MET A 22 -23.29 -17.01 -10.96
C MET A 22 -23.38 -17.71 -12.34
N ALA A 23 -22.92 -17.07 -13.44
CA ALA A 23 -23.21 -17.54 -14.80
C ALA A 23 -22.05 -17.49 -15.82
N ALA A 24 -20.77 -17.40 -15.41
CA ALA A 24 -19.67 -17.23 -16.37
C ALA A 24 -18.77 -18.48 -16.51
N ASN A 25 -18.71 -19.00 -17.76
CA ASN A 25 -17.84 -20.08 -18.26
C ASN A 25 -16.33 -19.81 -18.13
N GLN A 26 -15.55 -20.88 -17.99
CA GLN A 26 -14.09 -20.94 -17.74
C GLN A 26 -13.17 -20.53 -18.91
N GLU A 27 -13.67 -20.15 -20.08
CA GLU A 27 -12.86 -20.10 -21.31
C GLU A 27 -12.09 -18.79 -21.60
N THR A 28 -11.98 -17.83 -20.67
CA THR A 28 -11.44 -16.48 -21.01
C THR A 28 -10.07 -16.10 -20.42
N LEU A 29 -9.36 -17.00 -19.75
CA LEU A 29 -8.13 -16.65 -19.02
C LEU A 29 -6.87 -16.83 -19.89
N ARG A 30 -6.58 -15.83 -20.74
CA ARG A 30 -5.46 -15.86 -21.71
C ARG A 30 -4.05 -15.84 -21.10
N ASP A 31 -3.88 -15.29 -19.90
CA ASP A 31 -2.57 -15.17 -19.26
C ASP A 31 -2.63 -15.69 -17.82
N GLN A 32 -2.20 -16.95 -17.65
CA GLN A 32 -2.23 -17.62 -16.35
C GLN A 32 -1.22 -17.01 -15.37
N SER A 33 -0.19 -16.31 -15.84
CA SER A 33 0.89 -15.76 -15.00
C SER A 33 0.41 -14.60 -14.10
N ARG A 34 -0.66 -13.90 -14.49
CA ARG A 34 -1.23 -12.76 -13.74
C ARG A 34 -2.40 -13.14 -12.84
N LEU A 35 -2.86 -14.38 -12.93
CA LEU A 35 -3.99 -14.85 -12.12
C LEU A 35 -3.55 -15.10 -10.69
N ALA A 36 -4.39 -14.65 -9.76
CA ALA A 36 -4.27 -15.01 -8.36
C ALA A 36 -4.50 -16.53 -8.17
N PRO A 37 -3.81 -17.19 -7.22
CA PRO A 37 -3.87 -18.65 -7.04
C PRO A 37 -5.29 -19.21 -6.90
N GLU A 38 -6.20 -18.46 -6.27
CA GLU A 38 -7.59 -18.86 -6.04
C GLU A 38 -8.47 -18.84 -7.31
N ILE A 39 -8.10 -18.08 -8.33
CA ILE A 39 -8.79 -18.07 -9.62
C ILE A 39 -8.50 -19.37 -10.38
N ILE A 40 -7.27 -19.88 -10.27
CA ILE A 40 -6.84 -21.13 -10.90
C ILE A 40 -7.58 -22.32 -10.27
N THR A 41 -7.78 -22.29 -8.94
CA THR A 41 -8.50 -23.35 -8.22
C THR A 41 -10.03 -23.21 -8.29
N ALA A 42 -10.56 -22.24 -9.05
CA ALA A 42 -11.99 -21.97 -9.24
C ALA A 42 -12.79 -21.72 -7.94
N THR A 43 -12.12 -21.33 -6.84
CA THR A 43 -12.77 -21.30 -5.52
C THR A 43 -13.41 -19.97 -5.15
N GLN A 44 -13.04 -18.83 -5.73
CA GLN A 44 -13.80 -17.55 -5.71
C GLN A 44 -12.98 -16.40 -6.32
N TYR A 45 -13.65 -15.47 -7.01
CA TYR A 45 -13.05 -14.19 -7.43
C TYR A 45 -12.98 -13.23 -6.22
N ARG A 46 -12.04 -13.44 -5.30
CA ARG A 46 -11.82 -12.57 -4.13
C ARG A 46 -10.38 -12.07 -4.10
N LYS A 47 -10.21 -10.75 -4.16
CA LYS A 47 -8.93 -10.03 -4.04
C LYS A 47 -7.90 -10.26 -5.18
N CYS A 48 -8.37 -10.49 -6.40
CA CYS A 48 -7.50 -10.65 -7.56
C CYS A 48 -6.82 -9.34 -8.00
N ASP A 49 -7.47 -8.21 -7.80
CA ASP A 49 -6.96 -6.89 -8.19
C ASP A 49 -5.81 -6.49 -7.26
N GLU A 50 -5.92 -6.85 -5.97
CA GLU A 50 -4.83 -6.75 -4.99
C GLU A 50 -3.63 -7.58 -5.42
N PHE A 51 -3.85 -8.84 -5.82
CA PHE A 51 -2.76 -9.70 -6.30
C PHE A 51 -2.07 -9.13 -7.53
N GLN A 52 -2.83 -8.71 -8.55
CA GLN A 52 -2.26 -8.07 -9.74
C GLN A 52 -1.52 -6.78 -9.40
N THR A 53 -2.00 -6.00 -8.42
CA THR A 53 -1.30 -4.81 -7.94
C THR A 53 0.04 -5.16 -7.29
N GLY A 54 0.13 -6.30 -6.59
CA GLY A 54 1.40 -6.82 -6.08
C GLY A 54 2.41 -7.11 -7.20
N ILE A 55 1.97 -7.68 -8.32
CA ILE A 55 2.80 -7.90 -9.51
C ILE A 55 3.25 -6.55 -10.11
N LEU A 56 2.32 -5.59 -10.25
CA LEU A 56 2.62 -4.26 -10.79
C LEU A 56 3.71 -3.53 -10.00
N ILE A 57 3.83 -3.74 -8.68
CA ILE A 57 4.93 -3.14 -7.89
C ILE A 57 6.30 -3.59 -8.43
N TYR A 58 6.48 -4.87 -8.76
CA TYR A 58 7.72 -5.36 -9.36
C TYR A 58 7.98 -4.71 -10.72
N GLU A 59 6.96 -4.73 -11.59
CA GLU A 59 7.08 -4.20 -12.96
C GLU A 59 7.40 -2.70 -12.97
N MET A 60 6.74 -1.90 -12.13
CA MET A 60 7.02 -0.47 -11.99
C MET A 60 8.41 -0.17 -11.42
N LEU A 61 8.98 -1.11 -10.67
CA LEU A 61 10.35 -1.04 -10.16
C LEU A 61 11.38 -1.69 -11.12
N HIS A 62 10.98 -1.93 -12.38
CA HIS A 62 11.81 -2.51 -13.43
C HIS A 62 12.32 -3.91 -13.07
N ARG A 63 11.49 -4.69 -12.36
CA ARG A 63 11.71 -6.10 -12.06
C ARG A 63 10.73 -6.94 -12.89
N PRO A 64 11.09 -8.17 -13.27
CA PRO A 64 10.16 -9.07 -13.95
C PRO A 64 8.99 -9.44 -13.03
N ASN A 65 7.91 -9.93 -13.63
CA ASN A 65 6.83 -10.57 -12.88
C ASN A 65 7.39 -11.78 -12.10
N PRO A 66 7.24 -11.83 -10.76
CA PRO A 66 7.79 -12.91 -9.93
C PRO A 66 7.36 -14.31 -10.38
N PHE A 67 6.16 -14.44 -10.94
CA PHE A 67 5.60 -15.71 -11.37
C PHE A 67 5.95 -16.08 -12.82
N GLU A 68 6.58 -15.18 -13.56
CA GLU A 68 7.22 -15.49 -14.85
C GLU A 68 8.69 -15.88 -14.63
N GLU A 69 9.38 -15.20 -13.71
CA GLU A 69 10.77 -15.50 -13.36
C GLU A 69 10.89 -16.84 -12.61
N THR A 70 9.94 -17.11 -11.71
CA THR A 70 9.87 -18.37 -10.94
C THR A 70 8.47 -18.99 -11.06
N PRO A 71 8.20 -19.74 -12.15
CA PRO A 71 6.90 -20.35 -12.41
C PRO A 71 6.43 -21.30 -11.30
N ASP A 72 7.37 -22.01 -10.67
CA ASP A 72 7.14 -22.97 -9.59
C ASP A 72 6.43 -22.36 -8.37
N LEU A 73 6.49 -21.02 -8.21
CA LEU A 73 5.74 -20.32 -7.16
C LEU A 73 4.23 -20.55 -7.29
N LYS A 74 3.68 -20.65 -8.50
CA LYS A 74 2.22 -20.85 -8.66
C LYS A 74 1.74 -22.25 -8.30
N GLU A 75 2.63 -23.23 -8.45
CA GLU A 75 2.31 -24.64 -8.24
C GLU A 75 2.51 -25.08 -6.78
N ARG A 76 3.05 -24.20 -5.94
CA ARG A 76 3.38 -24.45 -4.53
C ARG A 76 2.74 -23.42 -3.62
N GLU A 77 2.48 -23.80 -2.37
CA GLU A 77 2.11 -22.86 -1.31
C GLU A 77 3.34 -22.04 -0.89
N TYR A 78 3.74 -21.09 -1.74
CA TYR A 78 4.88 -20.23 -1.45
C TYR A 78 4.60 -19.30 -0.26
N THR A 79 5.67 -18.90 0.39
CA THR A 79 5.68 -17.92 1.47
C THR A 79 6.27 -16.60 0.97
N TRP A 80 6.12 -15.55 1.76
CA TRP A 80 6.73 -14.24 1.47
C TRP A 80 8.27 -14.29 1.35
N ALA A 81 8.92 -15.33 1.87
CA ALA A 81 10.36 -15.55 1.78
C ALA A 81 10.80 -16.07 0.40
N ASP A 82 9.89 -16.69 -0.34
CA ASP A 82 10.15 -17.26 -1.67
C ASP A 82 10.02 -16.22 -2.79
N LEU A 83 9.41 -15.06 -2.50
CA LEU A 83 9.29 -13.96 -3.45
C LEU A 83 10.66 -13.30 -3.67
N PRO A 84 11.02 -12.94 -4.93
CA PRO A 84 12.29 -12.28 -5.23
C PRO A 84 12.44 -10.96 -4.45
N PRO A 85 13.59 -10.69 -3.81
CA PRO A 85 13.77 -9.44 -3.08
C PRO A 85 13.83 -8.24 -4.04
N LEU A 86 13.30 -7.09 -3.60
CA LEU A 86 13.44 -5.83 -4.33
C LEU A 86 14.76 -5.15 -3.96
N PRO A 87 15.48 -4.53 -4.92
CA PRO A 87 16.71 -3.83 -4.63
C PRO A 87 16.45 -2.58 -3.76
N VAL A 88 17.21 -2.43 -2.68
CA VAL A 88 17.13 -1.27 -1.78
C VAL A 88 17.85 -0.09 -2.40
N ARG A 89 17.09 0.84 -3.00
CA ARG A 89 17.61 2.00 -3.75
C ARG A 89 17.10 3.34 -3.23
N SER A 90 16.09 3.33 -2.36
CA SER A 90 15.50 4.54 -1.80
C SER A 90 14.81 4.24 -0.46
N LEU A 91 14.39 5.30 0.24
CA LEU A 91 13.59 5.20 1.46
C LEU A 91 12.23 4.48 1.28
N TYR A 92 11.76 4.30 0.04
CA TYR A 92 10.50 3.60 -0.26
C TYR A 92 10.70 2.10 -0.49
N SER A 93 11.93 1.65 -0.79
CA SER A 93 12.19 0.29 -1.27
C SER A 93 11.70 -0.79 -0.31
N GLN A 94 12.04 -0.68 0.98
CA GLN A 94 11.63 -1.66 1.99
C GLN A 94 10.10 -1.68 2.17
N GLY A 95 9.47 -0.51 2.23
CA GLY A 95 8.01 -0.42 2.35
C GLY A 95 7.27 -0.98 1.13
N LEU A 96 7.80 -0.75 -0.08
CA LEU A 96 7.25 -1.32 -1.30
C LEU A 96 7.45 -2.84 -1.36
N GLN A 97 8.57 -3.36 -0.86
CA GLN A 97 8.78 -4.80 -0.73
C GLN A 97 7.78 -5.43 0.23
N GLN A 98 7.55 -4.81 1.39
CA GLN A 98 6.58 -5.30 2.35
C GLN A 98 5.15 -5.23 1.80
N LEU A 99 4.81 -4.14 1.12
CA LEU A 99 3.51 -4.01 0.46
C LEU A 99 3.30 -5.08 -0.62
N ALA A 100 4.32 -5.36 -1.44
CA ALA A 100 4.25 -6.39 -2.46
C ALA A 100 4.05 -7.79 -1.83
N ARG A 101 4.75 -8.11 -0.74
CA ARG A 101 4.55 -9.38 0.01
C ARG A 101 3.10 -9.54 0.49
N LEU A 102 2.52 -8.50 1.07
CA LEU A 102 1.15 -8.51 1.61
C LEU A 102 0.07 -8.64 0.52
N LEU A 103 0.31 -8.03 -0.65
CA LEU A 103 -0.58 -8.13 -1.81
C LEU A 103 -0.44 -9.47 -2.53
N LEU A 104 0.76 -10.05 -2.52
CA LEU A 104 1.07 -11.36 -3.09
C LEU A 104 0.94 -12.50 -2.07
N THR A 105 0.22 -12.32 -0.97
CA THR A 105 -0.11 -13.43 -0.06
C THR A 105 -0.98 -14.47 -0.79
N VAL A 106 -0.57 -15.74 -0.69
CA VAL A 106 -1.27 -16.87 -1.34
C VAL A 106 -2.71 -16.96 -0.87
N ASN A 107 -2.91 -17.03 0.46
CA ASN A 107 -4.24 -17.13 1.06
C ASN A 107 -5.03 -15.81 0.88
N PRO A 108 -6.14 -15.79 0.11
CA PRO A 108 -6.91 -14.57 -0.12
C PRO A 108 -7.54 -14.00 1.16
N SER A 109 -7.74 -14.82 2.18
CA SER A 109 -8.29 -14.37 3.47
C SER A 109 -7.28 -13.49 4.22
N GLU A 110 -5.99 -13.79 4.10
CA GLU A 110 -4.87 -13.08 4.74
C GLU A 110 -4.29 -11.96 3.87
N ARG A 111 -4.48 -12.04 2.54
CA ARG A 111 -4.09 -10.98 1.60
C ARG A 111 -4.76 -9.66 2.00
N ILE A 112 -4.01 -8.56 2.05
CA ILE A 112 -4.58 -7.27 2.44
C ILE A 112 -5.61 -6.78 1.42
N GLN A 113 -6.51 -5.90 1.85
CA GLN A 113 -7.45 -5.21 0.95
C GLN A 113 -6.79 -4.04 0.22
N MET A 114 -7.34 -3.64 -0.92
CA MET A 114 -6.87 -2.46 -1.66
C MET A 114 -6.88 -1.17 -0.81
N SER A 115 -7.82 -1.03 0.13
CA SER A 115 -7.90 0.11 1.06
C SER A 115 -6.69 0.17 2.01
N GLU A 116 -6.20 -0.98 2.47
CA GLU A 116 -5.01 -1.12 3.31
C GLU A 116 -3.74 -0.83 2.51
N ALA A 117 -3.66 -1.32 1.28
CA ALA A 117 -2.58 -1.02 0.36
C ALA A 117 -2.46 0.49 0.07
N ARG A 118 -3.61 1.16 -0.17
CA ARG A 118 -3.68 2.62 -0.31
C ARG A 118 -3.14 3.32 0.94
N ALA A 119 -3.54 2.87 2.13
CA ALA A 119 -3.10 3.47 3.39
C ALA A 119 -1.58 3.29 3.60
N CYS A 120 -1.02 2.13 3.23
CA CYS A 120 0.42 1.88 3.21
C CYS A 120 1.14 2.87 2.28
N LEU A 121 0.69 3.03 1.04
CA LEU A 121 1.28 3.98 0.09
C LEU A 121 1.19 5.43 0.58
N GLN A 122 0.07 5.84 1.16
CA GLN A 122 -0.08 7.17 1.76
C GLN A 122 0.92 7.39 2.91
N CYS A 123 1.11 6.37 3.76
CA CYS A 123 2.11 6.43 4.83
C CYS A 123 3.54 6.46 4.28
N LEU A 124 3.83 5.71 3.21
CA LEU A 124 5.12 5.77 2.53
C LEU A 124 5.38 7.14 1.90
N LEU A 125 4.37 7.84 1.39
CA LEU A 125 4.53 9.16 0.78
C LEU A 125 4.63 10.28 1.81
N TRP A 126 3.70 10.33 2.77
CA TRP A 126 3.52 11.46 3.68
C TRP A 126 3.45 11.10 5.16
N GLY A 127 3.48 9.82 5.52
CA GLY A 127 3.28 9.33 6.88
C GLY A 127 4.46 9.55 7.83
N PRO A 128 4.27 9.20 9.12
CA PRO A 128 5.33 9.26 10.11
C PRO A 128 6.43 8.26 9.76
N ARG A 129 7.68 8.71 9.93
CA ARG A 129 8.89 7.92 9.67
C ARG A 129 9.39 7.29 10.97
N GLU A 130 10.26 6.29 10.86
CA GLU A 130 10.73 5.53 12.01
C GLU A 130 11.59 6.35 12.99
N ASP A 131 12.36 7.31 12.45
CA ASP A 131 13.14 8.30 13.18
C ASP A 131 12.28 9.15 14.13
N LEU A 132 11.02 9.44 13.79
CA LEU A 132 10.08 10.14 14.68
C LEU A 132 9.89 9.38 16.00
N PHE A 133 9.69 8.07 15.92
CA PHE A 133 9.46 7.24 17.10
C PHE A 133 10.74 7.03 17.90
N GLN A 134 11.88 6.91 17.22
CA GLN A 134 13.18 6.80 17.88
C GLN A 134 13.55 8.09 18.62
N ALA A 135 13.37 9.26 17.98
CA ALA A 135 13.69 10.56 18.56
C ALA A 135 12.87 10.89 19.82
N LEU A 136 11.64 10.38 19.90
CA LEU A 136 10.73 10.62 21.01
C LEU A 136 10.77 9.52 22.09
N GLY A 137 11.71 8.58 21.99
CA GLY A 137 11.84 7.46 22.94
C GLY A 137 10.68 6.47 22.88
N CYS A 138 9.87 6.51 21.84
CA CYS A 138 8.72 5.64 21.57
C CYS A 138 9.08 4.47 20.63
N GLY A 139 10.38 4.26 20.38
CA GLY A 139 10.90 3.23 19.50
C GLY A 139 10.69 1.82 20.05
N SER A 140 10.66 0.84 19.14
CA SER A 140 10.47 -0.59 19.43
C SER A 140 11.70 -1.24 20.07
N GLY A 141 12.26 -0.65 21.12
CA GLY A 141 13.26 -1.32 21.95
C GLY A 141 12.65 -2.57 22.57
N ALA A 142 13.31 -3.72 22.41
CA ALA A 142 12.84 -5.08 22.70
C ALA A 142 12.54 -5.36 24.20
N GLY A 143 11.53 -4.69 24.76
CA GLY A 143 10.98 -4.93 26.08
C GLY A 143 9.45 -4.99 26.05
N PRO A 144 8.80 -5.54 27.08
CA PRO A 144 7.35 -5.59 27.15
C PRO A 144 6.78 -4.17 27.08
N VAL A 145 5.86 -3.95 26.14
CA VAL A 145 5.14 -2.68 25.93
C VAL A 145 4.34 -2.39 27.20
N SER A 146 4.92 -1.63 28.12
CA SER A 146 4.18 -1.13 29.29
C SER A 146 3.04 -0.24 28.79
N GLY A 147 1.88 -0.24 29.47
CA GLY A 147 0.72 0.57 29.05
C GLY A 147 1.02 2.07 28.86
N ALA A 148 2.04 2.59 29.56
CA ALA A 148 2.55 3.95 29.39
C ALA A 148 3.22 4.21 28.02
N THR A 149 3.82 3.20 27.40
CA THR A 149 4.47 3.33 26.08
C THR A 149 3.45 3.36 24.93
N ALA A 150 2.31 2.67 25.08
CA ALA A 150 1.22 2.70 24.11
C ALA A 150 0.51 4.06 24.12
N SER A 151 0.19 4.61 25.30
CA SER A 151 -0.40 5.95 25.41
C SER A 151 0.54 7.05 24.91
N GLN A 152 1.85 6.90 25.11
CA GLN A 152 2.84 7.83 24.59
C GLN A 152 2.97 7.77 23.06
N ARG A 153 2.93 6.56 22.48
CA ARG A 153 2.91 6.38 21.01
C ARG A 153 1.66 6.99 20.39
N GLU A 154 0.51 6.80 21.02
CA GLU A 154 -0.76 7.39 20.59
C GLU A 154 -0.71 8.92 20.60
N ALA A 155 -0.26 9.52 21.72
CA ALA A 155 -0.07 10.97 21.83
C ALA A 155 0.92 11.51 20.78
N THR A 156 1.98 10.75 20.49
CA THR A 156 2.95 11.09 19.45
C THR A 156 2.31 11.13 18.05
N LEU A 157 1.51 10.12 17.71
CA LEU A 157 0.78 10.06 16.44
C LEU A 157 -0.24 11.21 16.32
N GLN A 158 -0.92 11.54 17.42
CA GLN A 158 -1.87 12.64 17.46
C GLN A 158 -1.17 13.99 17.21
N ASN A 159 -0.08 14.26 17.93
CA ASN A 159 0.72 15.48 17.74
C ASN A 159 1.26 15.59 16.30
N TRP A 160 1.70 14.46 15.72
CA TRP A 160 2.16 14.41 14.34
C TRP A 160 1.04 14.76 13.35
N LEU A 161 -0.17 14.22 13.55
CA LEU A 161 -1.33 14.52 12.71
C LEU A 161 -1.70 16.00 12.76
N ASP A 162 -1.77 16.55 13.98
CA ASP A 162 -2.14 17.95 14.17
C ASP A 162 -1.12 18.88 13.50
N LEU A 163 0.17 18.63 13.70
CA LEU A 163 1.23 19.38 13.04
C LEU A 163 1.15 19.28 11.51
N LYS A 164 0.95 18.08 10.95
CA LYS A 164 0.83 17.91 9.48
C LYS A 164 -0.40 18.61 8.91
N ARG A 165 -1.54 18.56 9.60
CA ARG A 165 -2.77 19.26 9.21
C ARG A 165 -2.57 20.77 9.24
N THR A 166 -2.00 21.30 10.33
CA THR A 166 -1.70 22.73 10.45
C THR A 166 -0.75 23.21 9.36
N LEU A 167 0.33 22.47 9.08
CA LEU A 167 1.25 22.82 7.99
C LEU A 167 0.56 22.81 6.62
N MET A 168 -0.34 21.84 6.36
CA MET A 168 -1.11 21.82 5.12
C MET A 168 -2.05 23.03 5.02
N MET A 169 -2.71 23.40 6.12
CA MET A 169 -3.57 24.60 6.16
C MET A 169 -2.77 25.87 5.90
N ILE A 170 -1.60 26.04 6.54
CA ILE A 170 -0.70 27.18 6.31
C ILE A 170 -0.29 27.24 4.83
N LYS A 171 0.14 26.11 4.26
CA LYS A 171 0.52 26.02 2.84
C LYS A 171 -0.59 26.49 1.90
N PHE A 172 -1.85 26.12 2.17
CA PHE A 172 -2.98 26.60 1.37
C PHE A 172 -3.30 28.08 1.62
N ALA A 173 -3.18 28.56 2.86
CA ALA A 173 -3.39 29.97 3.19
C ALA A 173 -2.37 30.86 2.47
N GLU A 174 -1.08 30.50 2.51
CA GLU A 174 -0.01 31.20 1.79
C GLU A 174 -0.24 31.21 0.28
N ARG A 175 -0.65 30.08 -0.29
CA ARG A 175 -0.97 29.99 -1.73
C ARG A 175 -2.17 30.82 -2.16
N SER A 176 -3.11 31.09 -1.26
CA SER A 176 -4.26 31.94 -1.60
C SER A 176 -3.88 33.40 -1.83
N LEU A 177 -2.70 33.81 -1.36
CA LEU A 177 -2.11 35.13 -1.60
C LEU A 177 -1.30 35.18 -2.91
N ASP A 178 -1.01 34.03 -3.52
CA ASP A 178 -0.26 33.93 -4.78
C ASP A 178 -1.19 34.08 -5.99
N THR A 179 -0.80 34.96 -6.92
CA THR A 179 -1.51 35.21 -8.19
C THR A 179 -1.73 33.98 -9.06
N ALA A 180 -0.89 32.94 -8.95
CA ALA A 180 -1.05 31.71 -9.74
C ALA A 180 -2.11 30.74 -9.18
N CYS A 181 -2.40 30.81 -7.87
CA CYS A 181 -3.41 30.03 -7.12
C CYS A 181 -3.61 28.56 -7.57
N SER A 182 -2.53 27.86 -7.95
CA SER A 182 -2.64 26.50 -8.48
C SER A 182 -2.54 25.46 -7.37
N VAL A 183 -3.41 24.44 -7.43
CA VAL A 183 -3.39 23.27 -6.55
C VAL A 183 -2.91 22.08 -7.37
N SER A 184 -1.86 21.40 -6.91
CA SER A 184 -1.34 20.22 -7.60
C SER A 184 -2.15 18.96 -7.23
N LEU A 185 -2.05 17.93 -8.07
CA LEU A 185 -2.65 16.62 -7.77
C LEU A 185 -2.10 16.03 -6.47
N GLU A 186 -0.80 16.21 -6.20
CA GLU A 186 -0.16 15.75 -4.96
C GLU A 186 -0.74 16.45 -3.73
N ASP A 187 -1.04 17.75 -3.81
CA ASP A 187 -1.66 18.48 -2.72
C ASP A 187 -3.05 17.92 -2.39
N TRP A 188 -3.83 17.61 -3.42
CA TRP A 188 -5.15 17.01 -3.25
C TRP A 188 -5.08 15.61 -2.63
N LEU A 189 -4.15 14.76 -3.08
CA LEU A 189 -3.94 13.42 -2.51
C LEU A 189 -3.46 13.47 -1.05
N CYS A 190 -2.54 14.38 -0.74
CA CYS A 190 -2.06 14.61 0.62
C CYS A 190 -3.19 15.11 1.54
N CYS A 191 -4.03 16.04 1.07
CA CYS A 191 -5.22 16.48 1.80
C CYS A 191 -6.17 15.33 2.12
N GLN A 192 -6.47 14.46 1.15
CA GLN A 192 -7.32 13.30 1.42
C GLN A 192 -6.72 12.40 2.50
N TYR A 193 -5.41 12.15 2.45
CA TYR A 193 -4.75 11.37 3.49
C TYR A 193 -4.90 12.03 4.87
N LEU A 194 -4.53 13.31 5.02
CA LEU A 194 -4.55 13.99 6.31
C LEU A 194 -5.95 14.22 6.86
N ALA A 195 -6.95 14.42 5.99
CA ALA A 195 -8.35 14.62 6.40
C ALA A 195 -8.96 13.36 7.02
N PHE A 196 -8.60 12.17 6.53
CA PHE A 196 -9.21 10.90 6.97
C PHE A 196 -8.29 10.03 7.84
N ALA A 197 -7.00 10.38 7.99
CA ALA A 197 -6.09 9.64 8.85
C ALA A 197 -6.47 9.80 10.34
N THR A 198 -6.57 8.68 11.03
CA THR A 198 -6.67 8.61 12.50
C THR A 198 -5.40 7.99 13.08
N THR A 199 -5.13 8.23 14.35
CA THR A 199 -4.05 7.57 15.08
C THR A 199 -4.12 6.05 15.00
N ASP A 200 -5.31 5.45 15.13
CA ASP A 200 -5.53 4.00 14.92
C ASP A 200 -5.12 3.52 13.53
N SER A 201 -5.51 4.28 12.48
CA SER A 201 -5.18 3.93 11.10
C SER A 201 -3.67 4.02 10.85
N LEU A 202 -3.01 5.04 11.41
CA LEU A 202 -1.57 5.22 11.31
C LEU A 202 -0.81 4.16 12.09
N GLY A 203 -1.22 3.89 13.33
CA GLY A 203 -0.60 2.88 14.19
C GLY A 203 -0.59 1.52 13.53
N ARG A 204 -1.72 1.12 12.93
CA ARG A 204 -1.83 -0.12 12.15
C ARG A 204 -0.91 -0.13 10.94
N VAL A 205 -0.93 0.91 10.10
CA VAL A 205 -0.12 0.94 8.87
C VAL A 205 1.38 0.99 9.18
N VAL A 206 1.79 1.78 10.16
CA VAL A 206 3.20 1.85 10.60
C VAL A 206 3.65 0.48 11.09
N HIS A 207 2.84 -0.21 11.89
CA HIS A 207 3.15 -1.57 12.33
C HIS A 207 3.29 -2.54 11.15
N ILE A 208 2.35 -2.50 10.19
CA ILE A 208 2.39 -3.35 8.98
C ILE A 208 3.67 -3.12 8.17
N LEU A 209 4.07 -1.86 7.96
CA LEU A 209 5.26 -1.49 7.19
C LEU A 209 6.58 -1.77 7.91
N GLN A 210 6.56 -1.88 9.23
CA GLN A 210 7.73 -2.17 10.08
C GLN A 210 7.92 -3.67 10.37
N GLN A 211 6.98 -4.52 9.96
CA GLN A 211 7.18 -5.97 10.06
C GLN A 211 8.31 -6.41 9.09
N PRO A 212 9.24 -7.25 9.56
CA PRO A 212 10.35 -7.76 8.75
C PRO A 212 9.89 -8.66 7.58
#